data_AF-A0A3N7I4X7-F1
#
_entry.id   AF-A0A3N7I4X7-F1
#
_cell.length_a   1.000
_cell.length_b   1.000
_cell.length_c   1.000
_cell.angle_alpha   90.00
_cell.angle_beta   90.00
_cell.angle_gamma   90.00
#
_symmetry.space_group_name_H-M   'P 1'
#
loop_
_entity.id
_entity.type
_entity.pdbx_description
1 polymer ?
#
loop_
_entity_poly.entity_id
_entity_poly.type
_entity_poly.pdbx_seq_one_letter_code
_entity_poly.pdbx_strand_id
1 'polypeptide(L)'
;MTDPGPFRSADFWIAVGVALIVKIKTSASLGPVKVITSMIVAAGAAWVASDYAAETFGVPLPIAAAVVTLTAEGAMRWLLIAVNDPKQAIDLWRYWRR
;
A
#
# COMPACT_ATOMS: atom_id res chain seq x y z
N MET A 1 -12.23 -14.06 -24.57
CA MET A 1 -11.33 -13.75 -23.44
C MET A 1 -10.41 -12.67 -23.95
N THR A 2 -10.65 -11.42 -23.57
CA THR A 2 -9.85 -10.29 -24.01
C THR A 2 -8.48 -10.40 -23.33
N ASP A 3 -7.41 -10.48 -24.12
CA ASP A 3 -6.05 -10.32 -23.60
C ASP A 3 -6.01 -9.08 -22.70
N PRO A 4 -5.59 -9.19 -21.43
CA PRO A 4 -5.27 -8.00 -20.69
C PRO A 4 -4.08 -7.38 -21.42
N GLY A 5 -4.30 -6.25 -22.09
CA GLY A 5 -3.19 -5.41 -22.56
C GLY A 5 -2.22 -5.15 -21.40
N PRO A 6 -1.04 -4.57 -21.65
CA PRO A 6 -0.02 -4.34 -20.61
C PRO A 6 -0.50 -3.47 -19.44
N PHE A 7 -1.72 -2.93 -19.51
CA PHE A 7 -2.36 -2.10 -18.51
C PHE A 7 -3.39 -2.87 -17.68
N ARG A 8 -3.32 -2.70 -16.35
CA ARG A 8 -4.32 -3.20 -15.40
C ARG A 8 -5.71 -2.61 -15.69
N SER A 9 -6.76 -3.33 -15.28
CA SER A 9 -8.15 -2.92 -15.48
C SER A 9 -8.50 -1.61 -14.75
N ALA A 10 -9.56 -0.94 -15.19
CA ALA A 10 -10.06 0.26 -14.51
C ALA A 10 -10.44 -0.03 -13.04
N ASP A 11 -11.10 -1.16 -12.77
CA ASP A 11 -11.50 -1.56 -11.42
C ASP A 11 -10.32 -1.75 -10.48
N PHE A 12 -9.20 -2.29 -10.98
CA PHE A 12 -7.95 -2.39 -10.24
C PHE A 12 -7.48 -0.99 -9.81
N TRP A 13 -7.43 -0.05 -10.74
CA TRP A 13 -6.95 1.30 -10.45
C TRP A 13 -7.91 2.11 -9.58
N ILE A 14 -9.21 1.89 -9.69
CA ILE A 14 -10.20 2.46 -8.78
C ILE A 14 -9.94 1.98 -7.35
N ALA A 15 -9.71 0.68 -7.16
CA ALA A 15 -9.43 0.12 -5.84
C ALA A 15 -8.13 0.67 -5.24
N VAL A 16 -7.05 0.75 -6.03
CA VAL A 16 -5.79 1.40 -5.61
C VAL A 16 -6.04 2.87 -5.26
N GLY A 17 -6.77 3.62 -6.09
CA GLY A 17 -7.08 5.02 -5.87
C GLY A 17 -7.85 5.27 -4.57
N VAL A 18 -8.89 4.47 -4.29
CA VAL A 18 -9.65 4.54 -3.03
C VAL A 18 -8.75 4.25 -1.83
N ALA A 19 -7.92 3.22 -1.91
CA ALA A 19 -6.96 2.89 -0.85
C ALA A 19 -5.99 4.04 -0.56
N LEU A 20 -5.47 4.68 -1.62
CA LEU A 20 -4.59 5.85 -1.49
C LEU A 20 -5.32 7.06 -0.86
N ILE A 21 -6.59 7.34 -1.23
CA ILE A 21 -7.36 8.44 -0.64
C ILE A 21 -7.56 8.24 0.87
N VAL A 22 -8.00 7.04 1.28
CA VAL A 22 -8.15 6.69 2.70
C VAL A 22 -6.83 6.89 3.44
N LYS A 23 -5.71 6.59 2.76
CA LYS A 23 -4.39 6.76 3.34
C LYS A 23 -3.96 8.22 3.50
N ILE A 24 -4.13 9.05 2.47
CA ILE A 24 -3.80 10.48 2.53
C ILE A 24 -4.52 11.12 3.71
N LYS A 25 -5.82 10.83 3.87
CA LYS A 25 -6.63 11.35 4.98
C LYS A 25 -6.14 10.90 6.36
N THR A 26 -5.49 9.74 6.46
CA THR A 26 -5.00 9.17 7.73
C THR A 26 -3.50 9.42 7.98
N SER A 27 -2.83 10.19 7.13
CA SER A 27 -1.37 10.44 7.18
C SER A 27 -1.00 11.79 7.79
N ALA A 28 -1.69 12.18 8.87
CA ALA A 28 -1.58 13.50 9.52
C ALA A 28 -0.15 13.91 9.97
N SER A 29 0.81 12.98 10.01
CA SER A 29 2.18 13.21 10.50
C SER A 29 3.26 13.22 9.41
N LEU A 30 2.90 13.16 8.13
CA LEU A 30 3.85 13.10 7.01
C LEU A 30 3.85 14.39 6.20
N GLY A 31 5.04 14.90 5.88
CA GLY A 31 5.21 16.01 4.94
C GLY A 31 4.83 15.62 3.51
N PRO A 32 4.48 16.58 2.63
CA PRO A 32 3.93 16.31 1.29
C PRO A 32 4.78 15.36 0.43
N VAL A 33 6.10 15.52 0.46
CA VAL A 33 7.04 14.66 -0.30
C VAL A 33 6.96 13.20 0.15
N LYS A 34 6.92 12.95 1.47
CA LYS A 34 6.82 11.58 2.02
C LYS A 34 5.52 10.91 1.64
N VAL A 35 4.41 11.67 1.58
CA VAL A 35 3.10 11.18 1.13
C VAL A 35 3.16 10.77 -0.35
N ILE A 36 3.73 11.62 -1.22
CA ILE A 36 3.85 11.29 -2.65
C ILE A 36 4.73 10.05 -2.85
N THR A 37 5.88 9.98 -2.17
CA THR A 37 6.76 8.80 -2.26
C THR A 37 6.03 7.53 -1.81
N SER A 38 5.26 7.59 -0.72
CA SER A 38 4.55 6.42 -0.21
C SER A 38 3.42 5.98 -1.17
N MET A 39 2.72 6.91 -1.81
CA MET A 39 1.73 6.61 -2.84
C MET A 39 2.33 5.90 -4.06
N ILE A 40 3.50 6.34 -4.54
CA ILE A 40 4.19 5.73 -5.69
C ILE A 40 4.60 4.30 -5.36
N VAL A 41 5.22 4.09 -4.18
CA VAL A 41 5.63 2.75 -3.72
C VAL A 41 4.40 1.83 -3.59
N ALA A 42 3.31 2.33 -3.03
CA ALA A 42 2.08 1.56 -2.84
C ALA A 42 1.41 1.16 -4.17
N ALA A 43 1.37 2.06 -5.15
CA ALA A 43 0.86 1.78 -6.49
C ALA A 43 1.77 0.77 -7.23
N GLY A 44 3.09 0.92 -7.14
CA GLY A 44 4.05 -0.01 -7.71
C GLY A 44 3.98 -1.41 -7.09
N ALA A 45 3.85 -1.49 -5.78
CA ALA A 45 3.67 -2.76 -5.08
C ALA A 45 2.37 -3.46 -5.49
N ALA A 46 1.26 -2.72 -5.59
CA ALA A 46 0.01 -3.27 -6.08
C ALA A 46 0.16 -3.77 -7.53
N TRP A 47 0.86 -3.04 -8.39
CA TRP A 47 1.07 -3.46 -9.78
C TRP A 47 1.79 -4.81 -9.89
N VAL A 48 2.73 -5.11 -8.99
CA VAL A 48 3.58 -6.31 -9.06
C VAL A 48 3.01 -7.48 -8.24
N ALA A 49 2.40 -7.21 -7.07
CA ALA A 49 2.09 -8.25 -6.09
C ALA A 49 0.59 -8.61 -5.97
N SER A 50 -0.32 -7.88 -6.63
CA SER A 50 -1.76 -8.11 -6.44
C SER A 50 -2.26 -9.43 -7.01
N ASP A 51 -1.67 -9.95 -8.09
CA ASP A 51 -2.08 -11.26 -8.63
C ASP A 51 -1.73 -12.38 -7.66
N TYR A 52 -0.51 -12.36 -7.14
CA TYR A 52 -0.08 -13.31 -6.10
C TYR A 52 -0.96 -13.21 -4.85
N ALA A 53 -1.29 -11.99 -4.41
CA ALA A 53 -2.17 -11.79 -3.28
C ALA A 53 -3.61 -12.29 -3.57
N ALA A 54 -4.13 -12.03 -4.77
CA ALA A 54 -5.45 -12.50 -5.18
C ALA A 54 -5.54 -14.04 -5.15
N GLU A 55 -4.52 -14.72 -5.68
CA GLU A 55 -4.42 -16.18 -5.66
C GLU A 55 -4.27 -16.72 -4.24
N THR A 56 -3.35 -16.15 -3.46
CA THR A 56 -3.04 -16.60 -2.09
C THR A 56 -4.23 -16.45 -1.15
N PHE A 57 -4.96 -15.34 -1.25
CA PHE A 57 -6.10 -15.06 -0.37
C PHE A 57 -7.45 -15.49 -0.96
N GLY A 58 -7.48 -15.96 -2.20
CA GLY A 58 -8.72 -16.36 -2.88
C GLY A 58 -9.71 -15.21 -3.07
N VAL A 59 -9.21 -13.98 -3.22
CA VAL A 59 -10.05 -12.77 -3.33
C VAL A 59 -9.98 -12.15 -4.74
N PRO A 60 -11.02 -11.41 -5.17
CA PRO A 60 -10.97 -10.65 -6.41
C PRO A 60 -9.75 -9.71 -6.50
N LEU A 61 -9.17 -9.61 -7.70
CA LEU A 61 -7.98 -8.80 -7.96
C LEU A 61 -8.09 -7.33 -7.47
N PRO A 62 -9.21 -6.61 -7.64
CA PRO A 62 -9.34 -5.25 -7.10
C PRO A 62 -9.24 -5.20 -5.57
N ILE A 63 -9.78 -6.22 -4.87
CA ILE A 63 -9.69 -6.32 -3.41
C ILE A 63 -8.25 -6.61 -3.00
N ALA A 64 -7.59 -7.56 -3.67
CA ALA A 64 -6.17 -7.83 -3.45
C ALA A 64 -5.30 -6.58 -3.65
N ALA A 65 -5.58 -5.80 -4.71
CA ALA A 65 -4.87 -4.56 -4.99
C ALA A 65 -5.02 -3.53 -3.88
N ALA A 66 -6.23 -3.31 -3.38
CA ALA A 66 -6.46 -2.42 -2.24
C ALA A 66 -5.68 -2.88 -1.00
N VAL A 67 -5.69 -4.18 -0.68
CA VAL A 67 -4.95 -4.75 0.46
C VAL A 67 -3.44 -4.54 0.31
N VAL A 68 -2.89 -4.85 -0.87
CA VAL A 68 -1.45 -4.68 -1.16
C VAL A 68 -1.06 -3.21 -1.09
N THR A 69 -1.84 -2.30 -1.67
CA THR A 69 -1.59 -0.85 -1.60
C THR A 69 -1.51 -0.37 -0.15
N LEU A 70 -2.48 -0.73 0.69
CA LEU A 70 -2.50 -0.34 2.10
C LEU A 70 -1.33 -0.94 2.88
N THR A 71 -0.98 -2.18 2.59
CA THR A 71 0.11 -2.90 3.28
C THR A 71 1.48 -2.35 2.91
N ALA A 72 1.76 -2.17 1.61
CA ALA A 72 3.04 -1.67 1.11
C ALA A 72 3.31 -0.24 1.60
N GLU A 73 2.27 0.60 1.63
CA GLU A 73 2.37 1.93 2.21
C GLU A 73 2.68 1.85 3.71
N GLY A 74 1.97 0.99 4.46
CA GLY A 74 2.21 0.82 5.89
C GLY A 74 3.64 0.39 6.20
N ALA A 75 4.17 -0.56 5.42
CA ALA A 75 5.56 -0.98 5.48
C ALA A 75 6.53 0.17 5.16
N MET A 76 6.26 0.95 4.12
CA MET A 76 7.08 2.11 3.74
C MET A 76 7.07 3.18 4.84
N ARG A 77 5.92 3.47 5.44
CA ARG A 77 5.82 4.42 6.56
C ARG A 77 6.58 3.92 7.78
N TRP A 78 6.48 2.64 8.10
CA TRP A 78 7.27 2.03 9.16
C TRP A 78 8.77 2.17 8.89
N LEU A 79 9.23 1.88 7.67
CA LEU A 79 10.62 2.06 7.26
C LEU A 79 11.06 3.52 7.36
N LEU A 80 10.25 4.47 6.89
CA LEU A 80 10.56 5.90 7.00
C LEU A 80 10.65 6.36 8.46
N ILE A 81 9.80 5.85 9.35
CA ILE A 81 9.92 6.12 10.79
C ILE A 81 11.22 5.49 11.31
N ALA A 82 11.48 4.22 11.00
CA ALA A 82 12.66 3.49 11.47
C ALA A 82 13.99 4.16 11.07
N VAL A 83 14.07 4.70 9.85
CA VAL A 83 15.25 5.42 9.36
C VAL A 83 15.42 6.78 10.02
N ASN A 84 14.32 7.51 10.28
CA ASN A 84 14.39 8.85 10.87
C ASN A 84 14.53 8.84 12.41
N ASP A 85 13.83 7.92 13.08
CA ASP A 85 13.86 7.72 14.53
C ASP A 85 13.63 6.22 14.86
N PRO A 86 14.69 5.41 14.95
CA PRO A 86 14.57 3.97 15.18
C PRO A 86 13.92 3.63 16.53
N LYS A 87 13.93 4.53 17.51
CA LYS A 87 13.26 4.29 18.80
C LYS A 87 11.74 4.27 18.63
N GLN A 88 11.18 5.23 17.88
CA GLN A 88 9.74 5.27 17.58
C GLN A 88 9.28 4.02 16.82
N ALA A 89 10.08 3.50 15.89
CA ALA A 89 9.74 2.28 15.16
C ALA A 89 9.71 1.03 16.07
N ILE A 90 10.64 0.94 17.02
CA ILE A 90 10.66 -0.14 18.02
C ILE A 90 9.46 -0.04 18.95
N ASP A 91 9.08 1.15 19.38
CA ASP A 91 7.91 1.35 20.24
C ASP A 91 6.60 1.00 19.50
N LEU A 92 6.48 1.37 18.23
CA LEU A 92 5.35 0.97 17.39
C LEU A 92 5.29 -0.55 17.20
N TRP A 93 6.43 -1.19 16.97
CA TRP A 93 6.53 -2.65 16.85
C TRP A 93 6.15 -3.36 18.16
N ARG A 94 6.58 -2.82 19.31
CA ARG A 94 6.20 -3.35 20.63
C ARG A 94 4.71 -3.21 20.89
N TYR A 95 4.10 -2.12 20.45
CA TYR A 95 2.66 -1.91 20.54
C TYR A 95 1.89 -2.95 19.70
N TRP A 96 2.32 -3.24 18.47
CA TRP A 96 1.67 -4.24 17.60
C TRP A 96 1.81 -5.69 18.07
N ARG A 97 2.80 -6.00 18.91
CA ARG A 97 2.98 -7.35 19.48
C ARG A 97 2.22 -7.59 20.79
N ARG A 98 1.54 -6.59 21.34
CA ARG A 98 0.63 -6.74 22.47
C ARG A 98 -0.77 -7.09 21.97
#